data_AF-A0A7K0G3I6-F1
#
_entry.id   AF-A0A7K0G3I6-F1
#
_cell.length_a   1.000
_cell.length_b   1.000
_cell.length_c   1.000
_cell.angle_alpha   90.00
_cell.angle_beta   90.00
_cell.angle_gamma   90.00
#
_symmetry.space_group_name_H-M   'P 1'
#
loop_
_entity.id
_entity.type
_entity.pdbx_description
1 polymer ?
#
loop_
_entity_poly.entity_id
_entity_poly.type
_entity_poly.pdbx_seq_one_letter_code
_entity_poly.pdbx_strand_id
1 'polypeptide(L)' 'MYSQKRNVTPTKAVEILEKHGTKVSLEEAKLILDFMYKFGKLAIDTELKALEIRFKQNAK' A
#
# COMPACT_ATOMS: atom_id res chain seq x y z
N MET A 1 2.24 17.92 -5.71
CA MET A 1 1.27 16.95 -5.14
C MET A 1 1.41 15.64 -5.91
N TYR A 2 1.91 14.56 -5.29
CA TYR A 2 1.84 13.24 -5.91
C TYR A 2 0.36 12.85 -5.97
N SER A 3 -0.21 12.87 -7.18
CA SER A 3 -1.49 12.25 -7.44
C SER A 3 -1.35 10.78 -7.04
N GLN A 4 -1.95 10.40 -5.90
CA GLN A 4 -2.07 8.99 -5.52
C GLN A 4 -3.05 8.34 -6.50
N LYS A 5 -2.62 8.13 -7.76
CA LYS A 5 -3.37 7.30 -8.70
C LYS A 5 -3.41 5.91 -8.09
N ARG A 6 -4.56 5.57 -7.51
CA ARG A 6 -4.85 4.22 -7.08
C ARG A 6 -4.87 3.36 -8.34
N ASN A 7 -3.81 2.60 -8.57
CA ASN A 7 -3.67 1.76 -9.76
C ASN A 7 -4.59 0.52 -9.72
N VAL A 8 -5.18 0.22 -8.56
CA VAL A 8 -6.09 -0.92 -8.36
C VAL A 8 -7.43 -0.39 -7.86
N THR A 9 -8.49 -0.68 -8.60
CA THR A 9 -9.88 -0.37 -8.21
C THR A 9 -10.44 -1.48 -7.31
N PRO A 10 -11.50 -1.22 -6.52
CA PRO A 10 -12.17 -2.28 -5.74
C PRO A 10 -12.62 -3.47 -6.60
N THR A 11 -13.15 -3.21 -7.80
CA THR A 11 -13.50 -4.26 -8.77
C THR A 11 -12.29 -5.10 -9.16
N LYS A 12 -11.15 -4.46 -9.42
CA LYS A 12 -9.92 -5.17 -9.75
C LYS A 12 -9.37 -5.97 -8.56
N ALA A 13 -9.55 -5.47 -7.34
CA ALA A 13 -9.18 -6.19 -6.13
C ALA A 13 -10.03 -7.46 -5.93
N VAL A 14 -11.34 -7.40 -6.20
CA VAL A 14 -12.20 -8.60 -6.21
C VAL A 14 -11.65 -9.66 -7.18
N GLU A 15 -11.37 -9.27 -8.44
CA GLU A 15 -10.83 -10.19 -9.44
C GLU A 15 -9.50 -10.84 -9.01
N ILE A 16 -8.59 -10.04 -8.46
CA ILE A 16 -7.28 -10.51 -8.00
C ILE A 16 -7.45 -11.48 -6.82
N LEU A 17 -8.23 -11.10 -5.82
CA LEU A 17 -8.43 -11.92 -4.62
C LEU A 17 -9.12 -13.23 -4.97
N GLU A 18 -10.12 -13.22 -5.86
CA GLU A 18 -10.80 -14.42 -6.30
C GLU A 18 -9.88 -15.36 -7.08
N LYS A 19 -9.02 -14.82 -7.95
CA LYS A 19 -7.99 -15.60 -8.66
C LYS A 19 -7.05 -16.35 -7.70
N HIS A 20 -6.87 -15.85 -6.49
CA HIS A 20 -6.06 -16.46 -5.44
C HIS A 20 -6.89 -17.20 -4.38
N GLY A 21 -8.17 -17.49 -4.67
CA GLY A 21 -9.03 -18.31 -3.80
C GLY A 21 -9.73 -17.54 -2.67
N THR A 22 -9.67 -16.21 -2.68
CA THR A 22 -10.33 -15.37 -1.66
C THR A 22 -11.49 -14.61 -2.29
N LYS A 23 -12.72 -15.03 -2.00
CA LYS A 23 -13.92 -14.34 -2.46
C LYS A 23 -14.30 -13.25 -1.46
N VAL A 24 -14.51 -12.04 -1.96
CA VAL A 24 -14.92 -10.87 -1.19
C VAL A 24 -15.95 -10.07 -1.98
N SER A 25 -16.83 -9.39 -1.27
CA SER A 25 -17.73 -8.37 -1.82
C SER A 25 -16.96 -7.13 -2.28
N LEU A 26 -17.63 -6.25 -3.02
CA LEU A 26 -17.05 -4.99 -3.48
C LEU A 26 -16.72 -4.06 -2.30
N GLU A 27 -17.57 -4.08 -1.27
CA GLU A 27 -17.43 -3.33 -0.02
C GLU A 27 -16.21 -3.80 0.77
N GLU A 28 -16.05 -5.13 0.91
CA GLU A 28 -14.87 -5.72 1.55
C GLU A 28 -13.60 -5.43 0.76
N ALA A 29 -13.63 -5.54 -0.57
CA ALA A 29 -12.50 -5.18 -1.42
C ALA A 29 -12.09 -3.71 -1.27
N LYS A 30 -13.06 -2.80 -1.10
CA LYS A 30 -12.78 -1.38 -0.80
C LYS A 30 -12.08 -1.21 0.54
N LEU A 31 -12.54 -1.88 1.59
CA LEU A 31 -11.93 -1.84 2.92
C LEU A 31 -10.49 -2.40 2.89
N ILE A 32 -10.29 -3.52 2.20
CA ILE A 32 -8.98 -4.15 2.01
C ILE A 32 -8.04 -3.18 1.29
N LEU A 33 -8.46 -2.58 0.19
CA LEU A 33 -7.63 -1.62 -0.54
C LEU A 33 -7.27 -0.40 0.31
N ASP A 34 -8.23 0.17 1.04
CA ASP A 34 -7.97 1.32 1.90
C ASP A 34 -6.97 0.99 3.02
N PHE A 35 -7.03 -0.23 3.57
CA PHE A 35 -6.02 -0.72 4.50
C PHE A 35 -4.65 -0.87 3.81
N MET A 36 -4.58 -1.54 2.66
CA MET A 36 -3.34 -1.80 1.94
C MET A 36 -2.63 -0.51 1.53
N TYR A 37 -3.35 0.54 1.12
CA TYR A 37 -2.76 1.84 0.82
C TYR A 37 -2.15 2.50 2.05
N LYS A 38 -2.82 2.45 3.20
CA LYS A 38 -2.27 2.97 4.46
C LYS A 38 -1.03 2.21 4.88
N PHE A 39 -1.08 0.88 4.77
CA PHE A 39 0.03 0.00 5.13
C PHE A 39 1.25 0.24 4.22
N GLY A 40 1.05 0.29 2.90
CA GLY A 40 2.13 0.56 1.94
C GLY A 40 2.78 1.92 2.16
N LYS A 41 2.00 2.96 2.43
CA LYS A 41 2.52 4.29 2.80
C LYS A 41 3.38 4.21 4.06
N LEU A 42 2.88 3.55 5.11
CA LEU A 42 3.61 3.39 6.36
C LEU A 42 4.95 2.66 6.17
N ALA A 43 4.97 1.60 5.38
CA ALA A 43 6.19 0.84 5.08
C ALA A 43 7.24 1.70 4.38
N ILE A 44 6.84 2.45 3.34
CA ILE A 44 7.74 3.37 2.61
C ILE A 44 8.25 4.48 3.53
N ASP A 45 7.36 5.12 4.29
CA ASP A 45 7.71 6.21 5.21
C ASP A 45 8.71 5.71 6.28
N THR A 46 8.56 4.47 6.73
CA THR A 46 9.46 3.85 7.71
C THR A 46 10.85 3.62 7.13
N GLU A 47 10.94 3.03 5.94
CA GLU A 47 12.22 2.76 5.28
C GLU A 47 12.95 4.06 4.90
N LEU A 48 12.22 5.07 4.42
CA LEU A 48 12.80 6.37 4.09
C LEU A 48 13.42 7.05 5.31
N LYS A 49 12.72 7.04 6.46
CA LYS A 49 13.28 7.54 7.73
C LYS A 49 14.53 6.78 8.15
N ALA A 50 14.53 5.46 8.00
CA ALA A 50 15.70 4.65 8.33
C ALA A 50 16.90 5.00 7.43
N LEU A 51 16.68 5.21 6.13
CA LEU A 51 17.70 5.67 5.19
C LEU A 51 18.27 7.04 5.58
N GLU A 52 17.41 8.02 5.90
CA GLU A 52 17.83 9.36 6.31
C GLU A 52 18.72 9.33 7.57
N ILE A 53 18.38 8.49 8.55
CA ILE A 53 19.18 8.31 9.77
C ILE A 53 20.55 7.72 9.43
N ARG A 54 20.59 6.67 8.59
CA ARG A 54 21.85 6.03 8.16
C ARG A 54 22.77 7.00 7.41
N PHE A 55 22.24 7.82 6.50
CA PHE A 55 23.05 8.83 5.81
C PHE A 55 23.62 9.88 6.76
N LYS A 56 22.86 10.34 7.76
CA LYS A 56 23.35 11.30 8.77
C LYS A 56 24.44 10.72 9.68
N GLN A 57 24.41 9.41 9.93
CA GLN A 57 25.46 8.73 10.70
C GLN A 57 26.75 8.54 9.91
N ASN A 58 26.65 8.24 8.62
CA ASN A 58 27.81 8.01 7.75
C ASN A 58 28.50 9.31 7.25
N ALA A 59 27.86 10.46 7.43
CA ALA A 59 28.40 11.78 7.06
C ALA A 59 29.16 12.48 8.22
N LYS A 60 29.29 11.82 9.37
CA LYS A 60 30.12 12.24 10.51
C LYS A 60 31.36 11.36 10.59
#